data_AF-A0A495UNT6-F1
#
_entry.id   AF-A0A495UNT6-F1
#
_cell.length_a   1.000
_cell.length_b   1.000
_cell.length_c   1.000
_cell.angle_alpha   90.00
_cell.angle_beta   90.00
_cell.angle_gamma   90.00
#
_symmetry.space_group_name_H-M   'P 1'
#
loop_
_entity.id
_entity.type
_entity.pdbx_description
1 polymer ?
#
loop_
_entity_poly.entity_id
_entity_poly.type
_entity_poly.pdbx_seq_one_letter_code
_entity_poly.pdbx_strand_id
1 'polypeptide(L)'
;MTNLARVAPAPVPAPRGFFSVPARHAGRVVARVSSSGLVWAWRAMRKGDLPSPRCLFVPVRNPAHAAAVSACVKAQGWQAQTKPGTACAVYRAGPLSAFAPPLAVKVRLPAGISSSVARAQLRAAWLNLVRP
;
A
#
# COMPACT_ATOMS: atom_id res chain seq x y z
N MET A 1 -9.74 22.22 15.83
CA MET A 1 -10.42 20.92 15.60
C MET A 1 -10.28 20.54 14.13
N THR A 2 -9.26 19.73 13.79
CA THR A 2 -8.97 19.36 12.40
C THR A 2 -9.86 18.19 12.00
N ASN A 3 -10.78 18.44 11.06
CA ASN A 3 -11.75 17.47 10.58
C ASN A 3 -11.04 16.33 9.81
N LEU A 4 -10.77 15.21 10.48
CA LEU A 4 -10.13 14.02 9.92
C LEU A 4 -11.08 13.19 9.01
N ALA A 5 -12.35 13.58 8.89
CA ALA A 5 -13.40 12.74 8.30
C ALA A 5 -13.37 12.62 6.76
N ARG A 6 -12.42 13.22 6.05
CA ARG A 6 -12.40 13.11 4.58
C ARG A 6 -11.01 13.21 3.94
N VAL A 7 -10.03 12.49 4.46
CA VAL A 7 -8.75 12.33 3.74
C VAL A 7 -8.84 11.11 2.82
N ALA A 8 -9.55 11.28 1.71
CA ALA A 8 -9.49 10.29 0.64
C ALA A 8 -8.04 10.21 0.13
N PRO A 9 -7.51 9.01 -0.15
CA PRO A 9 -6.25 8.87 -0.89
C PRO A 9 -6.34 9.70 -2.17
N ALA A 10 -5.25 10.39 -2.53
CA ALA A 10 -5.22 11.20 -3.75
C ALA A 10 -5.66 10.32 -4.94
N PRO A 11 -6.59 10.78 -5.80
CA PRO A 11 -6.97 10.03 -6.98
C PRO A 11 -5.73 9.88 -7.87
N VAL A 12 -5.23 8.65 -7.95
CA VAL A 12 -4.17 8.27 -8.88
C VAL A 12 -4.88 7.75 -10.13
N PRO A 13 -4.61 8.29 -11.34
CA PRO A 13 -5.03 7.68 -12.60
C PRO A 13 -4.53 6.24 -12.62
N ALA A 14 -5.43 5.32 -12.29
CA ALA A 14 -5.08 3.93 -12.09
C ALA A 14 -5.05 3.25 -13.47
N PRO A 15 -3.91 2.66 -13.90
CA PRO A 15 -3.95 1.72 -15.01
C PRO A 15 -4.98 0.64 -14.68
N ARG A 16 -5.93 0.39 -15.60
CA ARG A 16 -6.92 -0.68 -15.43
C ARG A 16 -6.18 -2.02 -15.50
N GLY A 17 -6.19 -2.77 -14.40
CA GLY A 17 -5.64 -4.13 -14.34
C GLY A 17 -4.30 -4.24 -13.60
N PHE A 18 -3.57 -5.30 -13.90
CA PHE A 18 -2.26 -5.58 -13.32
C PHE A 18 -1.16 -4.99 -14.20
N PHE A 19 -0.12 -4.46 -13.58
CA PHE A 19 1.08 -4.01 -14.27
C PHE A 19 2.32 -4.56 -13.56
N SER A 20 3.44 -4.60 -14.28
CA SER A 20 4.69 -5.12 -13.75
C SER A 20 5.79 -4.07 -13.87
N VAL A 21 6.60 -3.94 -12.82
CA VAL A 21 7.72 -2.99 -12.76
C VAL A 21 9.01 -3.70 -12.36
N PRO A 22 10.17 -3.25 -12.85
CA PRO A 22 11.45 -3.80 -12.43
C PRO A 22 11.67 -3.58 -10.93
N ALA A 23 12.13 -4.63 -10.24
CA ALA A 23 12.52 -4.57 -8.83
C ALA A 23 14.05 -4.43 -8.73
N ARG A 24 14.54 -3.59 -7.81
CA ARG A 24 15.99 -3.38 -7.61
C ARG A 24 16.74 -4.66 -7.23
N HIS A 25 16.07 -5.61 -6.56
CA HIS A 25 16.65 -6.88 -6.15
C HIS A 25 15.81 -8.04 -6.72
N ALA A 26 16.41 -8.76 -7.68
CA ALA A 26 15.94 -10.03 -8.21
C ALA A 26 14.48 -10.07 -8.69
N GLY A 27 14.21 -9.49 -9.87
CA GLY A 27 13.02 -9.82 -10.65
C GLY A 27 12.05 -8.66 -10.85
N ARG A 28 10.75 -8.98 -10.88
CA ARG A 28 9.67 -8.05 -11.19
C ARG A 28 8.72 -7.93 -10.01
N VAL A 29 8.17 -6.74 -9.79
CA VAL A 29 7.02 -6.54 -8.90
C VAL A 29 5.78 -6.49 -9.78
N VAL A 30 4.77 -7.30 -9.47
CA VAL A 30 3.44 -7.18 -10.05
C VAL A 30 2.62 -6.33 -9.10
N ALA A 31 1.89 -5.36 -9.64
CA ALA A 31 1.07 -4.46 -8.88
C ALA A 31 -0.30 -4.26 -9.52
N ARG A 32 -1.28 -3.90 -8.68
CA ARG A 32 -2.63 -3.52 -9.08
C ARG A 32 -3.09 -2.33 -8.26
N VAL A 33 -3.61 -1.31 -8.93
CA VAL A 33 -4.19 -0.14 -8.27
C VAL A 33 -5.69 -0.35 -8.06
N SER A 34 -6.15 -0.04 -6.86
CA SER A 34 -7.57 0.03 -6.47
C SER A 34 -8.21 1.31 -7.01
N SER A 35 -9.53 1.35 -7.16
CA SER A 35 -10.26 2.61 -7.42
C SER A 35 -10.02 3.67 -6.34
N SER A 36 -9.69 3.23 -5.13
CA SER A 36 -9.28 4.09 -4.02
C SER A 36 -7.79 4.48 -4.04
N GLY A 37 -7.05 4.27 -5.13
CA GLY A 37 -5.62 4.63 -5.19
C GLY A 37 -4.67 3.77 -4.36
N LEU A 38 -5.18 2.79 -3.59
CA LEU A 38 -4.35 1.81 -2.90
C LEU A 38 -3.64 0.89 -3.89
N VAL A 39 -2.38 0.56 -3.64
CA VAL A 39 -1.59 -0.29 -4.54
C VAL A 39 -1.27 -1.62 -3.87
N TRP A 40 -1.79 -2.71 -4.43
CA TRP A 40 -1.40 -4.07 -4.07
C TRP A 40 -0.18 -4.44 -4.87
N ALA A 41 0.85 -4.98 -4.23
CA ALA A 41 2.01 -5.45 -4.96
C ALA A 41 2.68 -6.66 -4.32
N TRP A 42 3.24 -7.52 -5.16
CA TRP A 42 3.99 -8.70 -4.76
C TRP A 42 5.12 -8.94 -5.76
N ARG A 43 6.13 -9.70 -5.34
CA ARG A 43 7.20 -10.11 -6.25
C ARG A 43 6.67 -11.22 -7.17
N ALA A 44 6.91 -11.08 -8.46
CA ALA A 44 6.77 -12.18 -9.40
C ALA A 44 7.78 -13.25 -9.01
N MET A 45 7.29 -14.46 -8.74
CA MET A 45 8.14 -15.59 -8.33
C MET A 45 8.84 -16.16 -9.56
N ARG A 46 10.11 -16.55 -9.40
CA ARG A 46 10.82 -17.44 -10.31
C ARG A 46 10.83 -18.85 -9.73
N LYS A 47 11.15 -19.85 -10.57
CA LYS A 47 11.33 -21.23 -10.11
C LYS A 47 12.41 -21.26 -9.01
N GLY A 48 12.06 -21.80 -7.84
CA GLY A 48 12.94 -21.87 -6.68
C GLY A 48 12.87 -20.68 -5.71
N ASP A 49 12.12 -19.62 -6.02
CA ASP A 49 11.93 -18.50 -5.08
C ASP A 49 10.97 -18.88 -3.94
N LEU A 50 11.31 -18.43 -2.72
CA LEU A 50 10.37 -18.48 -1.61
C LEU A 50 9.23 -17.45 -1.80
N PRO A 51 8.00 -17.76 -1.37
CA PRO A 51 6.88 -16.85 -1.48
C PRO A 51 7.17 -15.57 -0.68
N SER A 52 7.24 -14.44 -1.39
CA SER A 52 7.38 -13.12 -0.77
C SER A 52 6.03 -12.61 -0.27
N PRO A 53 5.96 -11.96 0.90
CA PRO A 53 4.70 -11.46 1.43
C PRO A 53 4.10 -10.40 0.50
N ARG A 54 2.79 -10.51 0.28
CA ARG A 54 2.02 -9.49 -0.44
C ARG A 54 2.07 -8.19 0.37
N CYS A 55 2.33 -7.08 -0.32
CA CYS A 55 2.42 -5.78 0.29
C CYS A 55 1.28 -4.90 -0.21
N LEU A 56 0.68 -4.13 0.70
CA LEU A 56 -0.21 -3.03 0.38
C LEU A 56 0.56 -1.71 0.55
N PHE A 57 0.45 -0.82 -0.42
CA PHE A 57 1.00 0.52 -0.34
C PHE A 57 -0.15 1.51 -0.24
N VAL A 58 -0.17 2.27 0.86
CA VAL A 58 -1.15 3.33 1.10
C VAL A 58 -0.47 4.67 0.80
N PRO A 59 -0.85 5.37 -0.29
CA PRO A 59 -0.32 6.70 -0.58
C PRO A 59 -0.84 7.69 0.47
N VAL A 60 0.07 8.47 1.05
CA VAL A 60 -0.25 9.43 2.12
C VAL A 60 0.44 10.77 1.84
N ARG A 61 -0.27 11.87 2.10
CA ARG A 61 0.21 13.23 1.79
C ARG A 61 1.03 13.86 2.91
N ASN A 62 0.78 13.48 4.16
CA ASN A 62 1.41 14.07 5.32
C ASN A 62 1.88 13.00 6.33
N PRO A 63 2.88 13.32 7.18
CA PRO A 63 3.41 12.37 8.16
C PRO A 63 2.42 11.94 9.23
N ALA A 64 1.53 12.83 9.69
CA ALA A 64 0.52 12.50 10.69
C ALA A 64 -0.43 11.39 10.23
N HIS A 65 -0.87 11.45 8.96
CA HIS A 65 -1.68 10.42 8.33
C HIS A 65 -0.90 9.12 8.17
N ALA A 66 0.38 9.19 7.79
CA ALA A 66 1.24 8.01 7.71
C ALA A 66 1.37 7.30 9.08
N ALA A 67 1.48 8.08 10.16
CA ALA A 67 1.52 7.57 11.53
C ALA A 67 0.19 6.92 11.93
N ALA A 68 -0.94 7.56 11.65
CA ALA A 68 -2.27 7.01 11.93
C ALA A 68 -2.53 5.67 11.20
N VAL A 69 -2.20 5.61 9.90
CA VAL A 69 -2.29 4.36 9.11
C VAL A 69 -1.36 3.29 9.68
N SER A 70 -0.13 3.66 10.04
CA SER A 70 0.83 2.71 10.62
C SER A 70 0.35 2.17 11.97
N ALA A 71 -0.24 3.01 12.82
CA ALA A 71 -0.83 2.61 14.10
C ALA A 71 -2.01 1.64 13.89
N CYS A 72 -2.91 1.96 12.94
CA CYS A 72 -4.02 1.09 12.54
C CYS A 72 -3.56 -0.31 12.13
N VAL A 73 -2.55 -0.36 11.27
CA VAL A 73 -1.97 -1.62 10.77
C VAL A 73 -1.31 -2.40 11.90
N LYS A 74 -0.57 -1.73 12.78
CA LYS A 74 0.08 -2.36 13.94
C LYS A 74 -0.94 -2.90 14.95
N ALA A 75 -2.07 -2.22 15.15
CA ALA A 75 -3.15 -2.69 16.02
C ALA A 75 -3.78 -4.00 15.51
N GLN A 76 -3.66 -4.31 14.21
CA GLN A 76 -4.03 -5.61 13.62
C GLN A 76 -2.93 -6.68 13.75
N GLY A 77 -1.80 -6.37 14.38
CA GLY A 77 -0.64 -7.25 14.49
C GLY A 77 0.21 -7.33 13.22
N TRP A 78 0.05 -6.38 12.29
CA TRP A 78 0.76 -6.41 10.99
C TRP A 78 1.97 -5.48 10.98
N GLN A 79 2.86 -5.70 10.02
CA GLN A 79 4.05 -4.85 9.86
C GLN A 79 3.76 -3.68 8.91
N ALA A 80 4.08 -2.47 9.35
CA ALA A 80 4.01 -1.24 8.57
C ALA A 80 5.37 -0.55 8.50
N GLN A 81 5.73 -0.02 7.34
CA GLN A 81 6.92 0.79 7.11
C GLN A 81 6.55 2.03 6.30
N THR A 82 6.76 3.22 6.87
CA THR A 82 6.62 4.49 6.15
C THR A 82 7.90 4.84 5.42
N LYS A 83 7.78 5.33 4.19
CA LYS A 83 8.92 5.79 3.38
C LYS A 83 8.47 6.78 2.30
N PRO A 84 9.39 7.52 1.68
CA PRO A 84 9.07 8.32 0.50
C PRO A 84 8.43 7.47 -0.61
N GLY A 85 7.44 8.01 -1.32
CA GLY A 85 6.81 7.30 -2.44
C GLY A 85 7.84 6.94 -3.52
N THR A 86 8.74 7.87 -3.83
CA THR A 86 9.88 7.68 -4.76
C THR A 86 10.84 6.55 -4.35
N ALA A 87 10.88 6.18 -3.07
CA ALA A 87 11.65 5.04 -2.57
C ALA A 87 10.93 3.68 -2.74
N CYS A 88 9.71 3.66 -3.29
CA CYS A 88 8.95 2.45 -3.55
C CYS A 88 9.00 2.09 -5.04
N ALA A 89 9.44 0.86 -5.37
CA ALA A 89 9.51 0.40 -6.76
C ALA A 89 8.19 0.58 -7.53
N VAL A 90 7.05 0.37 -6.86
CA VAL A 90 5.70 0.53 -7.43
C VAL A 90 5.36 1.95 -7.86
N TYR A 91 5.96 2.97 -7.23
CA TYR A 91 5.76 4.39 -7.54
C TYR A 91 6.97 4.99 -8.26
N ARG A 92 8.11 4.29 -8.33
CA ARG A 92 9.31 4.78 -9.00
C ARG A 92 9.30 4.46 -10.49
N ALA A 93 8.65 3.38 -10.90
CA ALA A 93 8.68 2.88 -12.26
C ALA A 93 7.28 2.55 -12.77
N GLY A 94 7.14 2.53 -14.10
CA GLY A 94 5.89 2.19 -14.77
C GLY A 94 4.81 3.27 -14.61
N PRO A 95 3.51 2.88 -14.71
CA PRO A 95 2.40 3.83 -14.87
C PRO A 95 2.12 4.72 -13.66
N LEU A 96 2.73 4.45 -12.50
CA LEU A 96 2.54 5.24 -11.28
C LEU A 96 3.67 6.23 -11.01
N SER A 97 4.70 6.29 -11.87
CA SER A 97 5.86 7.17 -11.66
C SER A 97 5.49 8.64 -11.55
N ALA A 98 4.55 9.09 -12.38
CA ALA A 98 4.02 10.46 -12.38
C ALA A 98 3.15 10.78 -11.14
N PHE A 99 2.77 9.77 -10.36
CA PHE A 99 1.84 9.89 -9.24
C PHE A 99 2.44 9.43 -7.91
N ALA A 100 3.78 9.45 -7.82
CA ALA A 100 4.46 9.09 -6.60
C ALA A 100 4.00 10.02 -5.45
N PRO A 101 3.37 9.49 -4.39
CA PRO A 101 2.97 10.31 -3.26
C PRO A 101 4.22 10.79 -2.51
N PRO A 102 4.15 11.89 -1.74
CA PRO A 102 5.29 12.32 -0.92
C PRO A 102 5.69 11.22 0.06
N LEU A 103 4.72 10.50 0.62
CA LEU A 103 4.93 9.37 1.52
C LEU A 103 4.05 8.18 1.12
N ALA A 104 4.53 6.98 1.41
CA ALA A 104 3.79 5.74 1.27
C ALA A 104 3.98 4.86 2.50
N VAL A 105 2.88 4.35 3.05
CA VAL A 105 2.92 3.31 4.09
C VAL A 105 2.90 1.95 3.40
N LYS A 106 4.02 1.24 3.47
CA LYS A 106 4.14 -0.15 3.04
C LYS A 106 3.69 -1.07 4.16
N VAL A 107 2.58 -1.74 3.95
CA VAL A 107 2.02 -2.74 4.85
C VAL A 107 2.38 -4.13 4.32
N ARG A 108 3.00 -4.98 5.14
CA ARG A 108 3.20 -6.39 4.82
C ARG A 108 2.01 -7.17 5.36
N LEU A 109 1.33 -7.89 4.48
CA LEU A 109 0.24 -8.76 4.90
C LEU A 109 0.78 -10.01 5.59
N PRO A 110 0.08 -10.53 6.61
CA PRO A 110 0.30 -11.87 7.12
C PRO A 110 0.16 -12.93 6.02
N ALA A 111 0.89 -14.03 6.17
CA ALA A 111 0.73 -15.19 5.29
C ALA A 111 -0.71 -15.74 5.39
N GLY A 112 -1.23 -16.27 4.28
CA GLY A 112 -2.57 -16.86 4.22
C GLY A 112 -3.72 -15.85 4.09
N ILE A 113 -3.50 -14.54 4.26
CA ILE A 113 -4.56 -13.54 4.12
C ILE A 113 -4.72 -13.12 2.65
N SER A 114 -5.97 -13.18 2.16
CA SER A 114 -6.33 -12.69 0.83
C SER A 114 -6.41 -11.16 0.80
N SER A 115 -6.20 -10.56 -0.38
CA SER A 115 -6.30 -9.10 -0.54
C SER A 115 -7.71 -8.54 -0.28
N SER A 116 -8.77 -9.36 -0.37
CA SER A 116 -10.13 -8.93 0.00
C SER A 116 -10.29 -8.87 1.52
N VAL A 117 -9.87 -9.92 2.24
CA VAL A 117 -9.90 -9.97 3.71
C VAL A 117 -9.06 -8.87 4.31
N ALA A 118 -7.84 -8.66 3.81
CA ALA A 118 -6.97 -7.59 4.29
C ALA A 118 -7.60 -6.19 4.13
N ARG A 119 -8.31 -5.94 3.02
CA ARG A 119 -9.04 -4.68 2.83
C ARG A 119 -10.17 -4.51 3.83
N ALA A 120 -10.94 -5.57 4.07
CA ALA A 120 -12.05 -5.53 5.01
C ALA A 120 -11.56 -5.21 6.43
N GLN A 121 -10.50 -5.89 6.87
CA GLN A 121 -9.89 -5.67 8.19
C GLN A 121 -9.32 -4.25 8.35
N LEU A 122 -8.59 -3.74 7.35
CA LEU A 122 -8.09 -2.36 7.39
C LEU A 122 -9.21 -1.33 7.37
N ARG A 123 -10.29 -1.57 6.61
CA ARG A 123 -11.45 -0.69 6.59
C ARG A 123 -12.14 -0.65 7.95
N ALA A 124 -12.35 -1.81 8.57
CA ALA A 124 -12.94 -1.90 9.91
C ALA A 124 -12.05 -1.20 10.96
N ALA A 125 -10.75 -1.48 10.96
CA ALA A 125 -9.80 -0.86 11.88
C ALA A 125 -9.72 0.67 11.70
N TRP A 126 -9.79 1.16 10.46
CA TRP A 126 -9.82 2.59 10.17
C TRP A 126 -11.09 3.27 10.70
N LEU A 127 -12.25 2.64 10.52
CA LEU A 127 -13.51 3.16 11.04
C LEU A 127 -13.49 3.28 12.57
N ASN A 128 -12.84 2.33 13.27
CA ASN A 128 -12.69 2.36 14.72
C ASN A 128 -11.73 3.46 15.21
N LEU A 129 -10.79 3.91 14.38
CA LEU A 129 -9.86 4.99 14.72
C LEU A 129 -10.43 6.39 14.44
N VAL A 130 -11.35 6.50 13.49
CA VAL A 130 -11.92 7.78 13.05
C VAL A 130 -13.26 8.10 13.74
N ARG A 131 -13.90 7.10 14.36
CA ARG A 131 -15.01 7.34 15.29
C ARG A 131 -14.43 7.54 16.70
N PRO A 132 -14.47 8.77 17.26
CA PRO A 132 -14.16 9.01 18.67
C PRO A 132 -15.16 8.29 19.59
#